data_AF-A0A2H3IL11-F1
#
_entry.id   AF-A0A2H3IL11-F1
#
_cell.length_a   1.000
_cell.length_b   1.000
_cell.length_c   1.000
_cell.angle_alpha   90.00
_cell.angle_beta   90.00
_cell.angle_gamma   90.00
#
_symmetry.space_group_name_H-M   'P 1'
#
loop_
_entity.id
_entity.type
_entity.pdbx_description
1 polymer ?
#
loop_
_entity_poly.entity_id
_entity_poly.type
_entity_poly.pdbx_seq_one_letter_code
_entity_poly.pdbx_strand_id
1 'polypeptide(L)'
;MQSEHYRKIELQSPADLTYLYTNAVAESRQKLDLHFPPSAFQNGDQPDPMKERVKELVDDFIRQTYTYASDSLTINGLEFDSASISASSASKNTGAGDDARFPFPFPSAFSAPNETIEYEPYDGKLASRVSSLYAQLESLTTTVAQLRRDAPGKAAKMYAANLREVLEREDEEFEFQQERQLQRRKRRRVQREGGKDGDGDMNMEGDDSAEDVDPDFRLDIPFGTQAERERWQSGEMAEVYTDTLRTLLRLQGEESSTEAGPEDDSDKKAISTTVATAERAEKAVDIVERMV
;
A
#
# COMPACT_ATOMS: atom_id res chain seq x y z
N MET A 1 34.78 -56.25 16.33
CA MET A 1 33.85 -55.90 15.24
C MET A 1 34.69 -55.27 14.16
N GLN A 2 34.78 -55.89 12.98
CA GLN A 2 35.47 -55.28 11.84
C GLN A 2 34.60 -54.09 11.40
N SER A 3 35.14 -52.87 11.47
CA SER A 3 34.51 -51.72 10.85
C SER A 3 34.35 -52.01 9.36
N GLU A 4 33.14 -51.91 8.83
CA GLU A 4 32.93 -52.04 7.39
C GLU A 4 33.62 -50.86 6.70
N HIS A 5 34.80 -51.12 6.14
CA HIS A 5 35.55 -50.14 5.36
C HIS A 5 34.99 -50.13 3.95
N TYR A 6 34.03 -49.24 3.68
CA TYR A 6 33.60 -48.96 2.33
C TYR A 6 34.72 -48.26 1.56
N ARG A 7 34.87 -48.62 0.29
CA ARG A 7 35.84 -47.97 -0.61
C ARG A 7 35.40 -46.52 -0.83
N LYS A 8 36.29 -45.57 -0.54
CA LYS A 8 36.09 -44.16 -0.87
C LYS A 8 36.05 -43.96 -2.39
N ILE A 9 35.25 -43.03 -2.86
CA ILE A 9 35.10 -42.70 -4.28
C ILE A 9 36.27 -41.79 -4.69
N GLU A 10 37.09 -42.24 -5.62
CA GLU A 10 38.26 -41.51 -6.10
C GLU A 10 37.88 -40.61 -7.29
N LEU A 11 38.14 -39.31 -7.16
CA LEU A 11 38.01 -38.33 -8.23
C LEU A 11 39.40 -38.00 -8.81
N GLN A 12 39.48 -37.86 -10.14
CA GLN A 12 40.72 -37.53 -10.85
C GLN A 12 41.11 -36.07 -10.63
N SER A 13 40.11 -35.19 -10.54
CA SER A 13 40.31 -33.77 -10.38
C SER A 13 39.23 -33.15 -9.49
N PRO A 14 39.52 -32.02 -8.81
CA PRO A 14 38.48 -31.25 -8.13
C PRO A 14 37.45 -30.67 -9.08
N ALA A 15 37.80 -30.47 -10.36
CA ALA A 15 36.88 -29.97 -11.38
C ALA A 15 35.76 -30.97 -11.67
N ASP A 16 36.00 -32.28 -11.51
CA ASP A 16 34.97 -33.31 -11.70
C ASP A 16 33.83 -33.15 -10.68
N LEU A 17 34.18 -32.82 -9.43
CA LEU A 17 33.20 -32.58 -8.36
C LEU A 17 32.36 -31.33 -8.69
N THR A 18 33.01 -30.24 -9.10
CA THR A 18 32.33 -29.02 -9.55
C THR A 18 31.43 -29.28 -10.75
N TYR A 19 31.86 -30.09 -11.71
CA TYR A 19 31.05 -30.47 -12.87
C TYR A 19 29.80 -31.25 -12.45
N LEU A 20 29.94 -32.24 -11.56
CA LEU A 20 28.79 -32.99 -11.05
C LEU A 20 27.80 -32.09 -10.29
N TYR A 21 28.31 -31.17 -9.47
CA TYR A 21 27.49 -30.23 -8.72
C TYR A 21 26.73 -29.26 -9.64
N THR A 22 27.43 -28.62 -10.59
CA THR A 22 26.83 -27.68 -11.55
C THR A 22 25.80 -28.37 -12.44
N ASN A 23 26.08 -29.59 -12.90
CA ASN A 23 25.13 -30.36 -13.69
C ASN A 23 23.88 -30.73 -12.87
N ALA A 24 24.05 -31.14 -11.60
CA ALA A 24 22.91 -31.43 -10.72
C ALA A 24 22.02 -30.19 -10.50
N VAL A 25 22.61 -29.01 -10.33
CA VAL A 25 21.87 -27.73 -10.19
C VAL A 25 21.22 -27.30 -11.51
N ALA A 26 21.87 -27.50 -12.65
CA ALA A 26 21.31 -27.16 -13.96
C ALA A 26 20.09 -28.04 -14.29
N GLU A 27 20.23 -29.36 -14.13
CA GLU A 27 19.17 -30.33 -14.36
C GLU A 27 18.00 -30.16 -13.39
N SER A 28 18.28 -29.81 -12.12
CA SER A 28 17.22 -29.55 -11.15
C SER A 28 16.39 -28.32 -11.56
N ARG A 29 17.04 -27.25 -12.01
CA ARG A 29 16.38 -26.04 -12.51
C ARG A 29 15.56 -26.32 -13.76
N GLN A 30 16.12 -27.05 -14.72
CA GLN A 30 15.40 -27.45 -15.93
C GLN A 30 14.15 -28.28 -15.59
N LYS A 31 14.26 -29.23 -14.64
CA LYS A 31 13.10 -30.01 -14.18
C LYS A 31 12.07 -29.17 -13.45
N LEU A 32 12.49 -28.23 -12.61
CA LEU A 32 11.59 -27.28 -11.97
C LEU A 32 10.86 -26.44 -13.02
N ASP A 33 11.55 -25.96 -14.05
CA ASP A 33 10.91 -25.18 -15.12
C ASP A 33 9.87 -26.00 -15.91
N LEU A 34 10.11 -27.29 -16.12
CA LEU A 34 9.18 -28.18 -16.83
C LEU A 34 7.91 -28.54 -16.03
N HIS A 35 8.02 -28.62 -14.70
CA HIS A 35 6.95 -29.14 -13.85
C HIS A 35 6.05 -28.07 -13.21
N PHE A 36 6.30 -26.79 -13.48
CA PHE A 36 5.41 -25.70 -13.06
C PHE A 36 4.40 -25.34 -14.15
N PRO A 37 3.14 -25.03 -13.80
CA PRO A 37 2.11 -24.71 -14.79
C PRO A 37 2.44 -23.42 -15.55
N PRO A 38 1.98 -23.27 -16.81
CA PRO A 38 2.27 -22.09 -17.65
C PRO A 38 1.77 -20.76 -17.05
N SER A 39 0.84 -20.79 -16.09
CA SER A 39 0.39 -19.62 -15.32
C SER A 39 1.46 -19.05 -14.39
N ALA A 40 2.47 -19.85 -13.99
CA ALA A 40 3.62 -19.40 -13.20
C ALA A 40 4.58 -18.50 -14.01
N PHE A 41 4.38 -18.39 -15.33
CA PHE A 41 5.19 -17.56 -16.24
C PHE A 41 4.42 -16.35 -16.80
N GLN A 42 3.10 -16.23 -16.54
CA GLN A 42 2.24 -15.22 -17.17
C GLN A 42 2.24 -13.86 -16.47
N ASN A 43 2.69 -13.79 -15.21
CA ASN A 43 2.92 -12.52 -14.53
C ASN A 43 4.30 -12.00 -14.94
N GLY A 44 4.34 -11.20 -16.00
CA GLY A 44 5.54 -10.55 -16.48
C GLY A 44 6.32 -9.90 -15.33
N ASP A 45 7.58 -10.31 -15.22
CA ASP A 45 8.65 -9.74 -14.39
C ASP A 45 8.73 -10.14 -12.91
N GLN A 46 7.80 -10.94 -12.36
CA GLN A 46 7.93 -11.43 -10.97
C GLN A 46 7.93 -12.96 -10.91
N PRO A 47 9.02 -13.61 -10.44
CA PRO A 47 9.06 -15.06 -10.29
C PRO A 47 8.02 -15.52 -9.27
N ASP A 48 7.34 -16.63 -9.56
CA ASP A 48 6.37 -17.24 -8.65
C ASP A 48 7.02 -17.54 -7.28
N PRO A 49 6.49 -17.02 -6.16
CA PRO A 49 7.05 -17.25 -4.83
C PRO A 49 7.13 -18.73 -4.46
N MET A 50 6.21 -19.57 -4.95
CA MET A 50 6.27 -21.01 -4.71
C MET A 50 7.43 -21.66 -5.47
N LYS A 51 7.66 -21.23 -6.72
CA LYS A 51 8.77 -21.71 -7.54
C LYS A 51 10.12 -21.35 -6.92
N GLU A 52 10.25 -20.12 -6.43
CA GLU A 52 11.46 -19.66 -5.75
C GLU A 52 11.73 -20.46 -4.46
N ARG A 53 10.69 -20.72 -3.66
CA ARG A 53 10.84 -21.52 -2.43
C ARG A 53 11.25 -22.96 -2.71
N VAL A 54 10.67 -23.59 -3.73
CA VAL A 54 11.05 -24.97 -4.11
C VAL A 54 12.49 -24.99 -4.63
N LYS A 55 12.88 -23.99 -5.44
CA LYS A 55 14.26 -23.84 -5.91
C LYS A 55 15.24 -23.76 -4.74
N GLU A 56 14.96 -22.94 -3.73
CA GLU A 56 15.78 -22.82 -2.52
C GLU A 56 15.92 -24.17 -1.78
N LEU A 57 14.81 -24.88 -1.55
CA LEU A 57 14.83 -26.19 -0.88
C LEU A 57 15.64 -27.24 -1.64
N VAL A 58 15.56 -27.24 -2.97
CA VAL A 58 16.31 -28.15 -3.83
C VAL A 58 17.80 -27.80 -3.83
N ASP A 59 18.14 -26.52 -3.93
CA ASP A 59 19.53 -26.06 -3.87
C ASP A 59 20.18 -26.43 -2.51
N ASP A 60 19.44 -26.30 -1.40
CA ASP A 60 19.89 -26.71 -0.06
C ASP A 60 20.01 -28.23 0.08
N PHE A 61 19.07 -29.01 -0.48
CA PHE A 61 19.16 -30.46 -0.50
C PHE A 61 20.39 -30.94 -1.27
N ILE A 62 20.67 -30.34 -2.43
CA ILE A 62 21.86 -30.65 -3.24
C ILE A 62 23.11 -30.35 -2.40
N ARG A 63 23.20 -29.18 -1.77
CA ARG A 63 24.33 -28.84 -0.90
C ARG A 63 24.54 -29.86 0.22
N GLN A 64 23.48 -30.19 0.96
CA GLN A 64 23.56 -31.16 2.05
C GLN A 64 24.03 -32.53 1.55
N THR A 65 23.57 -32.95 0.38
CA THR A 65 23.98 -34.22 -0.24
C THR A 65 25.47 -34.23 -0.56
N TYR A 66 26.00 -33.17 -1.18
CA TYR A 66 27.42 -33.08 -1.51
C TYR A 66 28.31 -32.90 -0.26
N THR A 67 27.81 -32.20 0.76
CA THR A 67 28.49 -32.08 2.06
C THR A 67 28.49 -33.41 2.82
N TYR A 68 27.44 -34.22 2.72
CA TYR A 68 27.44 -35.57 3.32
C TYR A 68 28.33 -36.53 2.53
N ALA A 69 28.36 -36.39 1.21
CA ALA A 69 29.18 -37.20 0.33
C ALA A 69 30.68 -36.87 0.43
N SER A 70 31.06 -35.67 0.87
CA SER A 70 32.47 -35.23 0.92
C SER A 70 33.36 -36.20 1.69
N ASP A 71 32.90 -36.66 2.85
CA ASP A 71 33.68 -37.53 3.75
C ASP A 71 33.95 -38.92 3.14
N SER A 72 33.20 -39.30 2.10
CA SER A 72 33.37 -40.54 1.34
C SER A 72 34.13 -40.37 0.03
N LEU A 73 34.61 -39.17 -0.29
CA LEU A 73 35.33 -38.83 -1.52
C LEU A 73 36.83 -38.63 -1.25
N THR A 74 37.67 -39.03 -2.21
CA THR A 74 39.10 -38.75 -2.22
C THR A 74 39.50 -38.16 -3.57
N ILE A 75 40.35 -37.13 -3.56
CA ILE A 75 40.84 -36.49 -4.79
C ILE A 75 42.33 -36.76 -4.87
N ASN A 76 42.76 -37.55 -5.87
CA ASN A 76 44.18 -37.96 -6.01
C ASN A 76 44.81 -38.51 -4.71
N GLY A 77 44.03 -39.26 -3.92
CA GLY A 77 44.47 -39.85 -2.66
C GLY A 77 44.47 -38.92 -1.44
N LEU A 78 44.03 -37.66 -1.60
CA LEU A 78 43.80 -36.74 -0.48
C LEU A 78 42.34 -36.87 0.00
N GLU A 79 42.15 -36.89 1.31
CA GLU A 79 40.82 -36.91 1.92
C GLU A 79 40.17 -35.54 1.83
N PHE A 80 38.87 -35.53 1.53
CA PHE A 80 38.10 -34.32 1.33
C PHE A 80 37.16 -34.12 2.52
N ASP A 81 37.63 -33.39 3.54
CA ASP A 81 36.87 -33.24 4.78
C ASP A 81 35.73 -32.21 4.62
N SER A 82 34.52 -32.56 5.07
CA SER A 82 33.36 -31.65 5.16
C SER A 82 33.66 -30.34 5.90
N ALA A 83 34.63 -30.34 6.83
CA ALA A 83 35.11 -29.15 7.50
C ALA A 83 35.67 -28.11 6.52
N SER A 84 36.32 -28.55 5.43
CA SER A 84 36.88 -27.66 4.40
C SER A 84 35.81 -26.92 3.59
N ILE A 85 34.66 -27.57 3.34
CA ILE A 85 33.46 -26.99 2.70
C ILE A 85 32.80 -25.96 3.62
N SER A 86 32.60 -26.33 4.89
CA SER A 86 31.94 -25.46 5.87
C SER A 86 32.74 -24.19 6.16
N ALA A 87 34.08 -24.29 6.21
CA ALA A 87 34.97 -23.15 6.42
C ALA A 87 34.91 -22.14 5.25
N SER A 88 34.72 -22.61 4.01
CA SER A 88 34.50 -21.73 2.86
C SER A 88 33.13 -21.06 2.82
N SER A 89 32.07 -21.72 3.33
CA SER A 89 30.73 -21.11 3.45
C SER A 89 30.63 -20.01 4.52
N ALA A 90 31.55 -20.02 5.50
CA ALA A 90 31.62 -19.01 6.57
C ALA A 90 32.42 -17.76 6.16
N SER A 91 33.13 -17.79 5.02
CA SER A 91 33.84 -16.62 4.50
C SER A 91 32.85 -15.64 3.87
N LYS A 92 32.27 -14.81 4.74
CA LYS A 92 31.53 -13.61 4.36
C LYS A 92 32.54 -12.54 3.91
N ASN A 93 33.02 -12.63 2.67
CA ASN A 93 33.76 -11.55 2.01
C ASN A 93 32.79 -10.74 1.13
N THR A 94 32.33 -9.57 1.56
CA THR A 94 32.97 -8.26 1.32
C THR A 94 33.14 -7.94 -0.17
N GLY A 95 32.14 -7.25 -0.74
CA GLY A 95 32.38 -6.29 -1.83
C GLY A 95 32.24 -6.73 -3.29
N ALA A 96 31.46 -7.77 -3.61
CA ALA A 96 31.06 -8.07 -4.98
C ALA A 96 29.54 -8.05 -5.10
N GLY A 97 29.03 -7.51 -6.21
CA GLY A 97 27.62 -7.16 -6.43
C GLY A 97 26.60 -8.29 -6.20
N ASP A 98 25.34 -7.88 -6.13
CA ASP A 98 24.12 -8.61 -5.71
C ASP A 98 23.77 -9.90 -6.51
N ASP A 99 24.64 -10.35 -7.41
CA ASP A 99 24.49 -11.56 -8.24
C ASP A 99 25.12 -12.82 -7.60
N ALA A 100 25.89 -12.68 -6.52
CA ALA A 100 26.51 -13.81 -5.81
C ALA A 100 25.59 -14.42 -4.72
N ARG A 101 24.31 -14.64 -5.03
CA ARG A 101 23.31 -15.05 -4.03
C ARG A 101 23.45 -16.50 -3.51
N PHE A 102 24.44 -17.25 -3.99
CA PHE A 102 24.75 -18.58 -3.49
C PHE A 102 26.27 -18.83 -3.52
N PRO A 103 26.97 -18.72 -2.37
CA PRO A 103 28.38 -19.12 -2.33
C PRO A 103 28.48 -20.59 -2.73
N PHE A 104 29.31 -20.86 -3.75
CA PHE A 104 29.66 -22.24 -4.11
C PHE A 104 30.25 -22.93 -2.87
N PRO A 105 29.83 -24.17 -2.55
CA PRO A 105 30.26 -24.86 -1.34
C PRO A 105 31.74 -25.30 -1.39
N PHE A 106 32.42 -25.13 -2.53
CA PHE A 106 33.80 -25.52 -2.72
C PHE A 106 34.73 -24.30 -2.68
N PRO A 107 35.89 -24.38 -2.01
CA PRO A 107 36.86 -23.30 -1.98
C PRO A 107 37.30 -22.90 -3.40
N SER A 108 37.31 -21.60 -3.71
CA SER A 108 37.75 -21.07 -5.01
C SER A 108 39.15 -21.54 -5.43
N ALA A 109 40.01 -21.92 -4.47
CA ALA A 109 41.33 -22.50 -4.75
C ALA A 109 41.29 -23.80 -5.59
N PHE A 110 40.17 -24.51 -5.57
CA PHE A 110 39.96 -25.77 -6.31
C PHE A 110 39.05 -25.60 -7.55
N SER A 111 38.33 -24.48 -7.64
CA SER A 111 37.41 -24.16 -8.74
C SER A 111 37.93 -23.06 -9.67
N ALA A 112 39.14 -22.56 -9.47
CA ALA A 112 39.73 -21.57 -10.36
C ALA A 112 40.35 -22.26 -11.60
N PRO A 113 39.71 -22.23 -12.79
CA PRO A 113 40.52 -21.99 -13.96
C PRO A 113 41.19 -20.63 -13.75
N ASN A 114 42.48 -20.53 -14.05
CA ASN A 114 43.28 -19.30 -14.07
C ASN A 114 42.37 -18.09 -14.35
N GLU A 115 42.25 -17.17 -13.39
CA GLU A 115 41.27 -16.08 -13.34
C GLU A 115 41.30 -15.24 -14.63
N THR A 116 40.56 -15.68 -15.64
CA THR A 116 40.20 -14.87 -16.79
C THR A 116 39.05 -14.03 -16.31
N ILE A 117 39.32 -12.76 -16.03
CA ILE A 117 38.27 -11.76 -15.79
C ILE A 117 37.39 -11.78 -17.04
N GLU A 118 36.26 -12.48 -16.96
CA GLU A 118 35.28 -12.55 -18.03
C GLU A 118 34.62 -11.18 -18.12
N TYR A 119 35.19 -10.32 -18.96
CA TYR A 119 34.56 -9.06 -19.31
C TYR A 119 33.38 -9.37 -20.21
N GLU A 120 32.17 -9.13 -19.72
CA GLU A 120 31.02 -9.01 -20.60
C GLU A 120 31.30 -7.88 -21.61
N PRO A 121 30.93 -8.09 -22.89
CA PRO A 121 31.10 -7.06 -23.89
C PRO A 121 30.21 -5.86 -23.53
N TYR A 122 30.81 -4.67 -23.56
CA TYR A 122 30.09 -3.42 -23.29
C TYR A 122 28.93 -3.23 -24.28
N ASP A 123 27.69 -3.30 -23.78
CA ASP A 123 26.51 -3.03 -24.59
C ASP A 123 26.26 -1.52 -24.70
N GLY A 124 26.64 -0.95 -25.85
CA GLY A 124 26.44 0.46 -26.16
C GLY A 124 24.95 0.86 -26.20
N LYS A 125 24.03 -0.06 -26.49
CA LYS A 125 22.58 0.24 -26.49
C LYS A 125 22.09 0.42 -25.07
N LEU A 126 22.46 -0.48 -24.16
CA LEU A 126 22.11 -0.36 -22.75
C LEU A 126 22.70 0.92 -22.13
N ALA A 127 23.96 1.23 -22.45
CA ALA A 127 24.60 2.46 -22.00
C ALA A 127 23.89 3.73 -22.51
N SER A 128 23.51 3.75 -23.79
CA SER A 128 22.74 4.88 -24.36
C SER A 128 21.39 5.06 -23.66
N ARG A 129 20.74 3.95 -23.29
CA ARG A 129 19.47 3.96 -22.56
C ARG A 129 19.66 4.50 -21.14
N VAL A 130 20.66 4.03 -20.41
CA VAL A 130 21.00 4.53 -19.07
C VAL A 130 21.28 6.03 -19.14
N SER A 131 22.10 6.49 -20.09
CA SER A 131 22.36 7.92 -20.30
C SER A 131 21.08 8.72 -20.57
N SER A 132 20.17 8.20 -21.41
CA SER A 132 18.91 8.87 -21.70
C SER A 132 17.99 8.95 -20.48
N LEU A 133 17.94 7.89 -19.67
CA LEU A 133 17.12 7.84 -18.46
C LEU A 133 17.67 8.78 -17.38
N TYR A 134 18.99 8.88 -17.25
CA TYR A 134 19.61 9.88 -16.36
C TYR A 134 19.29 11.30 -16.79
N ALA A 135 19.39 11.62 -18.09
CA ALA A 135 19.01 12.93 -18.60
C ALA A 135 17.52 13.24 -18.36
N GLN A 136 16.64 12.24 -18.54
CA GLN A 136 15.22 12.38 -18.23
C GLN A 136 14.99 12.64 -16.74
N LEU A 137 15.65 11.87 -15.87
CA LEU A 137 15.55 12.02 -14.41
C LEU A 137 16.01 13.42 -13.98
N GLU A 138 17.13 13.91 -14.51
CA GLU A 138 17.62 15.26 -14.24
C GLU A 138 16.61 16.31 -14.72
N SER A 139 16.12 16.19 -15.96
CA SER A 139 15.11 17.11 -16.50
C SER A 139 13.84 17.13 -15.64
N LEU A 140 13.32 15.96 -15.24
CA LEU A 140 12.11 15.85 -14.44
C LEU A 140 12.31 16.39 -13.02
N THR A 141 13.51 16.19 -12.47
CA THR A 141 13.86 16.73 -11.15
C THR A 141 13.88 18.26 -11.19
N THR A 142 14.43 18.85 -12.25
CA THR A 142 14.39 20.31 -12.43
C THR A 142 12.98 20.85 -12.64
N THR A 143 12.14 20.17 -13.43
CA THR A 143 10.76 20.62 -13.68
C THR A 143 9.88 20.49 -12.44
N VAL A 144 10.04 19.42 -11.64
CA VAL A 144 9.33 19.27 -10.36
C VAL A 144 9.79 20.35 -9.37
N ALA A 145 11.09 20.66 -9.31
CA ALA A 145 11.59 21.75 -8.46
C ALA A 145 11.02 23.11 -8.88
N GLN A 146 10.95 23.39 -10.18
CA GLN A 146 10.31 24.60 -10.72
C GLN A 146 8.81 24.63 -10.40
N LEU A 147 8.10 23.51 -10.61
CA LEU A 147 6.67 23.42 -10.34
C LEU A 147 6.37 23.65 -8.85
N ARG A 148 7.18 23.09 -7.94
CA ARG A 148 7.04 23.34 -6.50
C ARG A 148 7.27 24.81 -6.12
N ARG A 149 8.12 25.52 -6.85
CA ARG A 149 8.40 26.95 -6.62
C ARG A 149 7.29 27.84 -7.19
N ASP A 150 6.85 27.58 -8.42
CA ASP A 150 6.01 28.51 -9.18
C ASP A 150 4.52 28.19 -9.13
N ALA A 151 4.14 26.91 -9.03
CA ALA A 151 2.73 26.50 -8.98
C ALA A 151 1.93 27.12 -7.83
N PRO A 152 2.40 27.15 -6.56
CA PRO A 152 1.63 27.75 -5.48
C PRO A 152 1.44 29.26 -5.70
N GLY A 153 2.48 29.97 -6.15
CA GLY A 153 2.40 31.39 -6.44
C GLY A 153 1.48 31.72 -7.61
N LYS A 154 1.49 30.90 -8.68
CA LYS A 154 0.60 31.07 -9.82
C LYS A 154 -0.85 30.78 -9.45
N ALA A 155 -1.12 29.70 -8.72
CA ALA A 155 -2.47 29.38 -8.24
C ALA A 155 -3.02 30.50 -7.36
N ALA A 156 -2.25 30.97 -6.37
CA ALA A 156 -2.66 32.07 -5.51
C ALA A 156 -2.95 33.36 -6.29
N LYS A 157 -2.14 33.69 -7.31
CA LYS A 157 -2.39 34.86 -8.18
C LYS A 157 -3.68 34.73 -8.99
N MET A 158 -3.97 33.54 -9.53
CA MET A 158 -5.22 33.28 -10.26
C MET A 158 -6.43 33.43 -9.34
N TYR A 159 -6.39 32.83 -8.15
CA TYR A 159 -7.48 32.98 -7.17
C TYR A 159 -7.63 34.43 -6.71
N ALA A 160 -6.54 35.14 -6.46
CA ALA A 160 -6.58 36.55 -6.08
C ALA A 160 -7.12 37.45 -7.20
N ALA A 161 -6.87 37.13 -8.47
CA ALA A 161 -7.43 37.86 -9.60
C ALA A 161 -8.95 37.64 -9.69
N ASN A 162 -9.39 36.38 -9.61
CA ASN A 162 -10.82 36.05 -9.66
C ASN A 162 -11.58 36.66 -8.46
N LEU A 163 -11.00 36.59 -7.26
CA LEU A 163 -11.62 37.18 -6.07
C LEU A 163 -11.73 38.70 -6.20
N ARG A 164 -10.70 39.35 -6.76
CA ARG A 164 -10.76 40.80 -7.02
C ARG A 164 -11.88 41.15 -7.99
N GLU A 165 -12.06 40.37 -9.06
CA GLU A 165 -13.14 40.56 -10.03
C GLU A 165 -14.53 40.41 -9.38
N VAL A 166 -14.71 39.42 -8.49
CA VAL A 166 -15.96 39.22 -7.75
C VAL A 166 -16.23 40.40 -6.81
N LEU A 167 -15.22 40.85 -6.07
CA LEU A 167 -15.35 41.99 -5.15
C LEU A 167 -15.66 43.30 -5.89
N GLU A 168 -15.02 43.54 -7.04
CA GLU A 168 -15.32 44.71 -7.88
C GLU A 168 -16.79 44.69 -8.34
N ARG A 169 -17.31 43.52 -8.72
CA ARG A 169 -18.72 43.36 -9.09
C ARG A 169 -19.66 43.58 -7.90
N GLU A 170 -19.35 43.03 -6.74
CA GLU A 170 -20.14 43.22 -5.51
C GLU A 170 -20.13 44.69 -5.06
N ASP A 171 -19.00 45.39 -5.16
CA ASP A 171 -18.87 46.81 -4.83
C ASP A 171 -19.75 47.66 -5.77
N GLU A 172 -19.75 47.39 -7.07
CA GLU A 172 -20.63 48.07 -8.05
C GLU A 172 -22.12 47.85 -7.73
N GLU A 173 -22.50 46.62 -7.39
CA GLU A 173 -23.87 46.27 -7.00
C GLU A 173 -24.27 46.96 -5.69
N PHE A 174 -23.37 47.02 -4.71
CA PHE A 174 -23.57 47.70 -3.44
C PHE A 174 -23.75 49.21 -3.61
N GLU A 175 -22.91 49.87 -4.43
CA GLU A 175 -23.05 51.29 -4.75
C GLU A 175 -24.41 51.57 -5.41
N PHE A 176 -24.81 50.74 -6.38
CA PHE A 176 -26.10 50.86 -7.04
C PHE A 176 -27.28 50.70 -6.07
N GLN A 177 -27.21 49.73 -5.15
CA GLN A 177 -28.22 49.57 -4.09
C GLN A 177 -28.25 50.78 -3.15
N GLN A 178 -27.09 51.30 -2.75
CA GLN A 178 -26.98 52.46 -1.87
C GLN A 178 -27.58 53.72 -2.52
N GLU A 179 -27.28 53.97 -3.79
CA GLU A 179 -27.88 55.06 -4.56
C GLU A 179 -29.40 54.92 -4.66
N ARG A 180 -29.90 53.71 -4.95
CA ARG A 180 -31.33 53.42 -5.01
C ARG A 180 -32.00 53.70 -3.66
N GLN A 181 -31.37 53.31 -2.55
CA GLN A 181 -31.86 53.63 -1.20
C GLN A 181 -31.85 55.14 -0.93
N LEU A 182 -30.78 55.86 -1.28
CA LEU A 182 -30.68 57.32 -1.13
C LEU A 182 -31.76 58.04 -1.95
N GLN A 183 -32.02 57.60 -3.18
CA GLN A 183 -33.12 58.14 -4.00
C GLN A 183 -34.49 57.88 -3.37
N ARG A 184 -34.74 56.67 -2.84
CA ARG A 184 -35.97 56.36 -2.08
C ARG A 184 -36.10 57.28 -0.86
N ARG A 185 -35.03 57.50 -0.10
CA ARG A 185 -35.01 58.42 1.06
C ARG A 185 -35.28 59.88 0.65
N LYS A 186 -34.67 60.35 -0.45
CA LYS A 186 -34.94 61.69 -1.01
C LYS A 186 -36.41 61.84 -1.43
N ARG A 187 -36.99 60.84 -2.12
CA ARG A 187 -38.41 60.82 -2.50
C ARG A 187 -39.34 60.87 -1.29
N ARG A 188 -39.07 60.06 -0.25
CA ARG A 188 -39.83 60.09 1.02
C ARG A 188 -39.76 61.45 1.72
N ARG A 189 -38.62 62.15 1.66
CA ARG A 189 -38.45 63.47 2.27
C ARG A 189 -39.27 64.56 1.55
N VAL A 190 -39.28 64.56 0.22
CA VAL A 190 -40.08 65.50 -0.59
C VAL A 190 -41.59 65.31 -0.37
N GLN A 191 -42.04 64.06 -0.21
CA GLN A 191 -43.45 63.75 0.05
C GLN A 191 -43.92 64.22 1.44
N ARG A 192 -43.00 64.32 2.42
CA ARG A 192 -43.27 64.80 3.78
C ARG A 192 -43.30 66.33 3.90
N GLU A 193 -42.67 67.06 2.97
CA GLU A 193 -42.67 68.53 2.95
C GLU A 193 -43.80 69.12 2.08
N GLY A 194 -44.50 68.31 1.26
CA GLY A 194 -45.54 68.76 0.32
C GLY A 194 -46.99 68.35 0.62
N GLY A 195 -47.28 67.67 1.73
CA GLY A 195 -48.58 67.02 1.97
C GLY A 195 -49.10 67.18 3.39
N LYS A 196 -50.22 67.88 3.49
CA LYS A 196 -51.08 68.16 4.64
C LYS A 196 -51.62 66.89 5.30
N ASP A 197 -51.78 66.96 6.62
CA ASP A 197 -52.48 66.07 7.56
C ASP A 197 -53.36 64.98 6.93
N GLY A 198 -53.03 63.73 7.25
CA GLY A 198 -53.86 62.56 6.99
C GLY A 198 -53.33 61.39 7.81
N ASP A 199 -53.99 61.10 8.92
CA ASP A 199 -53.83 59.85 9.69
C ASP A 199 -53.98 58.66 8.74
N GLY A 200 -52.90 57.90 8.60
CA GLY A 200 -52.82 56.75 7.71
C GLY A 200 -51.86 55.75 8.34
N ASP A 201 -52.46 54.90 9.17
CA ASP A 201 -52.06 53.55 9.56
C ASP A 201 -50.62 53.14 9.17
N MET A 202 -49.73 53.14 10.17
CA MET A 202 -48.38 52.57 10.04
C MET A 202 -48.47 51.05 10.10
N ASN A 203 -48.92 50.42 9.02
CA ASN A 203 -48.66 49.01 8.82
C ASN A 203 -47.17 48.87 8.51
N MET A 204 -46.38 48.52 9.53
CA MET A 204 -45.07 47.91 9.34
C MET A 204 -45.32 46.57 8.63
N GLU A 205 -45.42 46.60 7.30
CA GLU A 205 -45.16 45.41 6.51
C GLU A 205 -43.73 45.00 6.87
N GLY A 206 -43.63 43.86 7.55
CA GLY A 206 -42.37 43.20 7.83
C GLY A 206 -41.56 43.18 6.56
N ASP A 207 -40.36 43.72 6.66
CA ASP A 207 -39.28 43.50 5.72
C ASP A 207 -38.93 42.00 5.81
N ASP A 208 -39.81 41.16 5.27
CA ASP A 208 -39.50 39.80 4.88
C ASP A 208 -38.64 39.91 3.63
N SER A 209 -37.43 40.44 3.81
CA SER A 209 -36.31 40.18 2.93
C SER A 209 -36.01 38.68 3.07
N ALA A 210 -36.83 37.87 2.41
CA ALA A 210 -36.44 36.54 2.00
C ALA A 210 -35.14 36.76 1.21
N GLU A 211 -34.02 36.46 1.85
CA GLU A 211 -32.73 36.40 1.20
C GLU A 211 -32.93 35.55 -0.06
N ASP A 212 -32.84 36.17 -1.23
CA ASP A 212 -32.75 35.48 -2.51
C ASP A 212 -31.42 34.73 -2.46
N VAL A 213 -31.42 33.57 -1.80
CA VAL A 213 -30.30 32.64 -1.81
C VAL A 213 -30.19 32.15 -3.24
N ASP A 214 -29.07 32.50 -3.89
CA ASP A 214 -28.83 32.09 -5.27
C ASP A 214 -29.09 30.59 -5.43
N PRO A 215 -29.82 30.18 -6.47
CA PRO A 215 -30.18 28.78 -6.67
C PRO A 215 -28.98 27.86 -6.81
N ASP A 216 -27.79 28.39 -7.12
CA ASP A 216 -26.52 27.67 -7.20
C ASP A 216 -26.02 27.16 -5.83
N PHE A 217 -26.48 27.75 -4.72
CA PHE A 217 -26.17 27.30 -3.36
C PHE A 217 -27.22 26.35 -2.78
N ARG A 218 -28.31 26.06 -3.51
CA ARG A 218 -29.26 25.02 -3.13
C ARG A 218 -28.69 23.66 -3.48
N LEU A 219 -28.25 22.93 -2.45
CA LEU A 219 -27.82 21.55 -2.59
C LEU A 219 -29.03 20.65 -2.89
N ASP A 220 -29.25 20.35 -4.17
CA ASP A 220 -30.26 19.38 -4.59
C ASP A 220 -29.76 17.96 -4.30
N ILE A 221 -30.15 17.45 -3.13
CA ILE A 221 -29.86 16.06 -2.76
C ILE A 221 -30.86 15.17 -3.51
N PRO A 222 -30.40 14.22 -4.37
CA PRO A 222 -31.29 13.37 -5.14
C PRO A 222 -31.90 12.28 -4.25
N PHE A 223 -33.02 12.61 -3.59
CA PHE A 223 -33.83 11.62 -2.88
C PHE A 223 -34.60 10.74 -3.87
N GLY A 224 -34.56 9.42 -3.70
CA GLY A 224 -35.13 8.45 -4.63
C GLY A 224 -36.66 8.45 -4.64
N THR A 225 -37.29 8.34 -3.47
CA THR A 225 -38.76 8.37 -3.34
C THR A 225 -39.25 9.56 -2.50
N GLN A 226 -40.48 10.03 -2.74
CA GLN A 226 -41.05 11.17 -2.01
C GLN A 226 -41.25 10.87 -0.51
N ALA A 227 -41.56 9.60 -0.20
CA ALA A 227 -41.64 9.12 1.17
C ALA A 227 -40.26 9.13 1.89
N GLU A 228 -39.16 8.84 1.19
CA GLU A 228 -37.81 9.03 1.76
C GLU A 228 -37.57 10.50 2.07
N ARG A 229 -37.90 11.40 1.14
CA ARG A 229 -37.71 12.84 1.30
C ARG A 229 -38.44 13.37 2.55
N GLU A 230 -39.66 12.90 2.80
CA GLU A 230 -40.43 13.22 4.01
C GLU A 230 -39.79 12.64 5.28
N ARG A 231 -39.18 11.44 5.23
CA ARG A 231 -38.44 10.83 6.35
C ARG A 231 -37.13 11.55 6.68
N TRP A 232 -36.46 12.11 5.68
CA TRP A 232 -35.29 12.97 5.87
C TRP A 232 -35.69 14.33 6.46
N GLN A 233 -36.84 14.88 6.03
CA GLN A 233 -37.37 16.14 6.56
C GLN A 233 -37.95 16.00 7.98
N SER A 234 -38.58 14.86 8.29
CA SER A 234 -39.13 14.59 9.63
C SER A 234 -38.08 14.19 10.65
N GLY A 235 -36.85 13.88 10.22
CA GLY A 235 -35.75 13.46 11.09
C GLY A 235 -35.74 11.96 11.44
N GLU A 236 -36.77 11.20 11.03
CA GLU A 236 -36.89 9.76 11.29
C GLU A 236 -35.67 8.97 10.76
N MET A 237 -35.15 9.35 9.58
CA MET A 237 -33.97 8.69 9.02
C MET A 237 -32.70 8.94 9.87
N ALA A 238 -32.58 10.13 10.47
CA ALA A 238 -31.46 10.44 11.34
C ALA A 238 -31.48 9.58 12.62
N GLU A 239 -32.67 9.33 13.18
CA GLU A 239 -32.83 8.44 14.33
C GLU A 239 -32.38 7.00 14.01
N VAL A 240 -32.82 6.46 12.87
CA VAL A 240 -32.39 5.13 12.39
C VAL A 240 -30.87 5.07 12.23
N TYR A 241 -30.25 6.09 11.62
CA TYR A 241 -28.79 6.15 11.51
C TYR A 241 -28.12 6.19 12.88
N THR A 242 -28.63 6.98 13.83
CA THR A 242 -28.05 7.01 15.18
C THR A 242 -28.17 5.68 15.89
N ASP A 243 -29.27 4.95 15.71
CA ASP A 243 -29.45 3.63 16.32
C ASP A 243 -28.58 2.56 15.64
N THR A 244 -28.40 2.61 14.31
CA THR A 244 -27.44 1.74 13.62
C THR A 244 -26.00 2.01 14.05
N LEU A 245 -25.62 3.27 14.26
CA LEU A 245 -24.29 3.61 14.77
C LEU A 245 -24.10 3.18 16.23
N ARG A 246 -25.13 3.34 17.09
CA ARG A 246 -25.12 2.84 18.46
C ARG A 246 -25.00 1.32 18.53
N THR A 247 -25.72 0.60 17.66
CA THR A 247 -25.63 -0.87 17.60
C THR A 247 -24.27 -1.33 17.06
N LEU A 248 -23.70 -0.64 16.06
CA LEU A 248 -22.34 -0.91 15.59
C LEU A 248 -21.29 -0.63 16.66
N LEU A 249 -21.42 0.46 17.41
CA LEU A 249 -20.52 0.80 18.52
C LEU A 249 -20.61 -0.24 19.64
N ARG A 250 -21.83 -0.69 19.97
CA ARG A 250 -22.09 -1.78 20.92
C ARG A 250 -21.47 -3.10 20.46
N LEU A 251 -21.56 -3.43 19.17
CA LEU A 251 -20.93 -4.61 18.57
C LEU A 251 -19.40 -4.51 18.55
N GLN A 252 -18.85 -3.31 18.36
CA GLN A 252 -17.42 -3.03 18.43
C GLN A 252 -16.89 -3.10 19.87
N GLY A 253 -17.76 -2.96 20.88
CA GLY A 253 -17.39 -3.03 22.29
C GLY A 253 -16.86 -1.72 22.87
N GLU A 254 -17.13 -0.60 22.18
CA GLU A 254 -16.66 0.73 22.57
C GLU A 254 -17.82 1.51 23.22
N GLU A 255 -18.48 0.91 24.22
CA GLU A 255 -19.36 1.68 25.11
C GLU A 255 -18.49 2.21 26.26
N SER A 256 -18.40 3.54 26.37
CA SER A 256 -17.78 4.21 27.52
C SER A 256 -18.45 3.69 28.80
N SER A 257 -17.69 2.94 29.58
CA SER A 257 -18.08 2.40 30.87
C SER A 257 -18.34 3.51 31.88
N THR A 258 -19.53 4.11 31.82
CA THR A 258 -20.10 4.98 32.86
C THR A 258 -21.57 4.62 33.00
N GLU A 259 -21.81 3.55 33.77
CA GLU A 259 -22.93 3.30 34.69
C GLU A 259 -23.21 1.79 34.76
N ALA A 260 -22.64 1.18 35.81
CA ALA A 260 -22.89 -0.20 36.19
C ALA A 260 -24.23 -0.29 36.94
N GLY A 261 -25.30 -0.63 36.23
CA GLY A 261 -26.55 -1.14 36.79
C GLY A 261 -26.60 -2.66 36.68
N PRO A 262 -27.06 -3.41 37.71
CA PRO A 262 -26.90 -4.86 37.78
C PRO A 262 -28.12 -5.58 37.22
N GLU A 263 -28.41 -5.49 35.92
CA GLU A 263 -29.41 -6.37 35.28
C GLU A 263 -28.99 -6.76 33.85
N ASP A 264 -28.95 -8.09 33.65
CA ASP A 264 -28.83 -8.85 32.40
C ASP A 264 -27.64 -8.57 31.46
N ASP A 265 -26.50 -9.20 31.77
CA ASP A 265 -25.20 -9.05 31.10
C ASP A 265 -25.05 -9.91 29.82
N SER A 266 -26.17 -10.43 29.29
CA SER A 266 -26.18 -11.36 28.16
C SER A 266 -26.20 -10.67 26.79
N ASP A 267 -26.77 -9.46 26.71
CA ASP A 267 -26.98 -8.76 25.43
C ASP A 267 -25.86 -7.77 25.05
N LYS A 268 -24.84 -7.58 25.89
CA LYS A 268 -23.79 -6.54 25.70
C LYS A 268 -22.41 -7.10 25.31
N LYS A 269 -22.36 -8.25 24.65
CA LYS A 269 -21.08 -8.85 24.23
C LYS A 269 -20.58 -8.28 22.91
N ALA A 270 -19.42 -7.62 22.96
CA ALA A 270 -18.67 -7.21 21.79
C ALA A 270 -18.29 -8.41 20.91
N ILE A 271 -18.18 -8.20 19.59
CA ILE A 271 -17.81 -9.26 18.62
C ILE A 271 -16.46 -9.89 18.98
N SER A 272 -15.50 -9.12 19.48
CA SER A 272 -14.19 -9.63 19.94
C SER A 272 -14.33 -10.68 21.05
N THR A 273 -15.27 -10.49 21.96
CA THR A 273 -15.50 -11.41 23.08
C THR A 273 -16.25 -12.66 22.67
N THR A 274 -17.22 -12.54 21.74
CA THR A 274 -17.96 -13.69 21.21
C THR A 274 -17.05 -14.59 20.36
N VAL A 275 -16.19 -14.01 19.52
CA VAL A 275 -15.17 -14.74 18.75
C VAL A 275 -14.22 -15.49 19.68
N ALA A 276 -13.70 -14.82 20.73
CA ALA A 276 -12.82 -15.48 21.69
C ALA A 276 -13.50 -16.57 22.53
N THR A 277 -14.82 -16.49 22.74
CA THR A 277 -15.59 -17.59 23.36
C THR A 277 -15.86 -18.73 22.38
N ALA A 278 -16.08 -18.43 21.10
CA ALA A 278 -16.28 -19.43 20.06
C ALA A 278 -15.01 -20.25 19.82
N GLU A 279 -13.84 -19.61 19.70
CA GLU A 279 -12.56 -20.30 19.55
C GLU A 279 -12.23 -21.19 20.77
N ARG A 280 -12.58 -20.73 21.97
CA ARG A 280 -12.42 -21.53 23.20
C ARG A 280 -13.36 -22.73 23.22
N ALA A 281 -14.59 -22.57 22.74
CA ALA A 281 -15.55 -23.66 22.63
C ALA A 281 -15.09 -24.70 21.58
N GLU A 282 -14.61 -24.27 20.43
CA GLU A 282 -14.07 -25.15 19.38
C GLU A 282 -12.87 -25.97 19.89
N LYS A 283 -11.91 -25.29 20.54
CA LYS A 283 -10.77 -25.99 21.18
C LYS A 283 -11.21 -26.95 22.28
N ALA A 284 -12.26 -26.63 23.03
CA ALA A 284 -12.80 -27.53 24.05
C ALA A 284 -13.46 -28.77 23.43
N VAL A 285 -14.14 -28.63 22.29
CA VAL A 285 -14.70 -29.75 21.52
C VAL A 285 -13.58 -30.66 21.02
N ASP A 286 -12.52 -30.12 20.42
CA ASP A 286 -11.34 -30.88 19.98
C ASP A 286 -10.68 -31.66 21.13
N ILE A 287 -10.62 -31.06 22.33
CA ILE A 287 -10.08 -31.72 23.52
C ILE A 287 -10.98 -32.88 23.96
N VAL A 288 -12.31 -32.69 23.94
CA VAL A 288 -13.27 -33.74 24.29
C VAL A 288 -13.22 -34.90 23.30
N GLU A 289 -13.13 -34.61 22.00
CA GLU A 289 -13.02 -35.65 20.95
C GLU A 289 -11.71 -36.45 21.05
N ARG A 290 -10.62 -35.87 21.56
CA ARG A 290 -9.36 -36.59 21.82
C ARG A 290 -9.35 -37.38 23.13
N MET A 291 -10.31 -37.15 24.04
CA MET A 291 -10.43 -37.84 25.32
C MET A 291 -11.35 -39.07 25.28
N VAL A 292 -12.08 -39.28 24.19
CA VAL A 292 -12.93 -40.47 23.91
C VAL A 292 -12.17 -41.46 23.05
#